data_AF-A0A0D1EQ29-F1
#
_entry.id   AF-A0A0D1EQ29-F1
#
_cell.length_a   1.000
_cell.length_b   1.000
_cell.length_c   1.000
_cell.angle_alpha   90.00
_cell.angle_beta   90.00
_cell.angle_gamma   90.00
#
_symmetry.space_group_name_H-M   'P 1'
#
loop_
_entity.id
_entity.type
_entity.pdbx_description
1 polymer ?
#
loop_
_entity_poly.entity_id
_entity_poly.type
_entity_poly.pdbx_seq_one_letter_code
_entity_poly.pdbx_strand_id
1 'polypeptide(L)'
;MAKLEAKIDVLAGGFASQQLAFAHLLDAAGAQNLSPDLDHVEVIAPGQDARLRGYFDAATAARIKEAAGEDMIVLILPGTLVTGAFASDMRLRRIGSFVGRMIRA
;
A
#
# COMPACT_ATOMS: atom_id res chain seq x y z
N MET A 1 6.68 19.10 12.51
CA MET A 1 6.92 17.74 11.99
C MET A 1 7.52 17.84 10.60
N ALA A 2 8.69 17.24 10.36
CA ALA A 2 9.31 17.24 9.03
C ALA A 2 8.63 16.20 8.13
N LYS A 3 8.26 16.58 6.91
CA LYS A 3 7.81 15.63 5.88
C LYS A 3 9.04 15.08 5.16
N LEU A 4 9.18 13.77 5.14
CA LEU A 4 10.27 13.08 4.45
C LEU A 4 9.73 12.49 3.15
N GLU A 5 10.49 12.63 2.07
CA GLU A 5 10.22 11.89 0.84
C GLU A 5 10.62 10.43 1.01
N ALA A 6 9.76 9.54 0.52
CA ALA A 6 9.90 8.11 0.69
C ALA A 6 9.43 7.40 -0.58
N LYS A 7 10.12 6.32 -0.95
CA LYS A 7 9.64 5.40 -1.98
C LYS A 7 8.60 4.48 -1.35
N ILE A 8 7.37 4.53 -1.85
CA ILE A 8 6.23 3.74 -1.37
C ILE A 8 5.86 2.75 -2.47
N ASP A 9 5.83 1.46 -2.13
CA ASP A 9 5.30 0.43 -3.02
C ASP A 9 3.77 0.44 -2.95
N VAL A 10 3.13 0.39 -4.11
CA VAL A 10 1.68 0.48 -4.24
C VAL A 10 1.16 -0.77 -4.93
N LEU A 11 0.24 -1.45 -4.26
CA LEU A 11 -0.49 -2.61 -4.76
C LEU A 11 -1.99 -2.34 -4.75
N ALA A 12 -2.75 -3.16 -5.46
CA ALA A 12 -4.19 -3.15 -5.46
C ALA A 12 -4.77 -4.56 -5.41
N GLY A 13 -5.90 -4.75 -4.73
CA GLY A 13 -6.59 -6.03 -4.68
C GLY A 13 -8.05 -5.94 -4.29
N GLY A 14 -8.84 -6.88 -4.82
CA GLY A 14 -10.27 -7.02 -4.52
C GLY A 14 -10.49 -7.77 -3.21
N PHE A 15 -10.65 -7.04 -2.11
CA PHE A 15 -10.95 -7.62 -0.80
C PHE A 15 -12.34 -7.17 -0.32
N ALA A 16 -13.05 -8.05 0.39
CA ALA A 16 -14.35 -7.69 0.96
C ALA A 16 -14.25 -6.73 2.16
N SER A 17 -13.07 -6.65 2.80
CA SER A 17 -12.79 -5.73 3.89
C SER A 17 -11.28 -5.46 4.03
N GLN A 18 -10.92 -4.37 4.72
CA GLN A 18 -9.52 -4.05 5.01
C GLN A 18 -8.84 -5.15 5.85
N GLN A 19 -9.57 -5.75 6.80
CA GLN A 19 -9.06 -6.84 7.63
C GLN A 19 -8.65 -8.05 6.78
N LEU A 20 -9.38 -8.35 5.71
CA LEU A 20 -9.02 -9.43 4.79
C LEU A 20 -7.80 -9.09 3.94
N ALA A 21 -7.61 -7.81 3.59
CA ALA A 21 -6.38 -7.37 2.93
C ALA A 21 -5.16 -7.55 3.86
N PHE A 22 -5.26 -7.15 5.13
CA PHE A 22 -4.20 -7.37 6.12
C PHE A 22 -3.92 -8.86 6.38
N ALA A 23 -4.98 -9.67 6.54
CA ALA A 23 -4.83 -11.11 6.72
C ALA A 23 -4.09 -11.75 5.54
N HIS A 24 -4.43 -11.35 4.31
CA HIS A 24 -3.75 -11.82 3.12
C HIS A 24 -2.26 -11.42 3.08
N LEU A 25 -1.91 -10.20 3.48
CA LEU A 25 -0.51 -9.76 3.58
C LEU A 25 0.27 -10.56 4.63
N LEU A 26 -0.36 -10.88 5.77
CA LEU A 26 0.26 -11.73 6.80
C LEU A 26 0.51 -13.15 6.27
N ASP A 27 -0.47 -13.75 5.58
CA ASP A 27 -0.33 -15.08 4.97
C ASP A 27 0.80 -15.09 3.92
N ALA A 28 0.83 -14.08 3.04
CA ALA A 28 1.83 -13.96 1.98
C ALA A 28 3.26 -13.75 2.53
N ALA A 29 3.40 -13.01 3.63
CA ALA A 29 4.67 -12.84 4.30
C ALA A 29 5.10 -14.11 5.07
N GLY A 30 4.16 -14.76 5.76
CA GLY A 30 4.41 -16.02 6.47
C GLY A 30 4.88 -17.14 5.54
N ALA A 31 4.31 -17.23 4.33
CA ALA A 31 4.77 -18.18 3.30
C ALA A 31 6.24 -17.96 2.87
N GLN A 32 6.79 -16.77 3.11
CA GLN A 32 8.19 -16.42 2.83
C GLN A 32 9.05 -16.37 4.10
N ASN A 33 8.53 -16.84 5.25
CA ASN A 33 9.16 -16.71 6.57
C ASN A 33 9.51 -15.26 6.94
N LEU A 34 8.67 -14.30 6.52
CA LEU A 34 8.79 -12.89 6.85
C LEU A 34 7.76 -12.52 7.92
N SER A 35 8.11 -11.50 8.73
CA SER A 35 7.21 -10.91 9.73
C SER A 35 7.06 -9.42 9.42
N PRO A 36 6.01 -9.04 8.67
CA PRO A 36 5.84 -7.66 8.25
C PRO A 36 5.41 -6.79 9.43
N ASP A 37 5.96 -5.59 9.54
CA ASP A 37 5.44 -4.59 10.46
C ASP A 37 4.24 -3.89 9.82
N LEU A 38 3.04 -4.28 10.24
CA LEU A 38 1.79 -3.76 9.68
C LEU A 38 1.53 -2.29 10.03
N ASP A 39 2.23 -1.70 11.01
CA ASP A 39 2.13 -0.26 11.29
C ASP A 39 2.67 0.59 10.12
N HIS A 40 3.47 -0.03 9.25
CA HIS A 40 3.99 0.55 8.02
C HIS A 40 3.19 0.13 6.76
N VAL A 41 1.97 -0.40 6.94
CA VAL A 41 1.04 -0.74 5.85
C VAL A 41 -0.23 0.08 5.98
N GLU A 42 -0.64 0.69 4.87
CA GLU A 42 -1.91 1.41 4.79
C GLU A 42 -2.81 0.73 3.75
N VAL A 43 -4.06 0.41 4.13
CA VAL A 43 -5.08 -0.11 3.21
C VAL A 43 -6.16 0.93 3.01
N ILE A 44 -6.36 1.36 1.76
CA ILE A 44 -7.29 2.41 1.37
C ILE A 44 -8.41 1.79 0.54
N ALA A 45 -9.64 1.88 1.05
CA ALA A 45 -10.83 1.40 0.35
C ALA A 45 -11.21 2.32 -0.83
N PRO A 46 -11.95 1.82 -1.83
CA PRO A 46 -12.50 2.64 -2.90
C PRO A 46 -13.26 3.86 -2.38
N GLY A 47 -13.10 5.01 -3.04
CA GLY A 47 -13.72 6.28 -2.65
C GLY A 47 -13.02 7.05 -1.52
N GLN A 48 -11.96 6.51 -0.91
CA GLN A 48 -11.21 7.17 0.17
C GLN A 48 -10.01 7.99 -0.36
N ASP A 49 -10.19 8.72 -1.46
CA ASP A 49 -9.14 9.46 -2.19
C ASP A 49 -8.40 10.48 -1.31
N ALA A 50 -9.06 11.01 -0.27
CA ALA A 50 -8.45 11.93 0.68
C ALA A 50 -7.26 11.30 1.43
N ARG A 51 -7.34 10.01 1.77
CA ARG A 51 -6.22 9.29 2.42
C ARG A 51 -5.02 9.15 1.48
N LEU A 52 -5.27 8.81 0.22
CA LEU A 52 -4.20 8.68 -0.78
C LEU A 52 -3.45 10.00 -1.01
N ARG A 53 -4.16 11.13 -1.02
CA ARG A 53 -3.58 12.48 -1.10
C ARG A 53 -2.80 12.90 0.15
N GLY A 54 -2.90 12.15 1.25
CA GLY A 54 -2.03 12.32 2.41
C GLY A 54 -0.58 11.93 2.10
N TYR A 55 -0.39 10.95 1.22
CA TYR A 55 0.92 10.41 0.84
C TYR A 55 1.44 11.01 -0.47
N PHE A 56 0.57 11.22 -1.46
CA PHE A 56 0.98 11.63 -2.80
C PHE A 56 0.41 12.99 -3.20
N ASP A 57 1.02 13.63 -4.20
CA ASP A 57 0.39 14.77 -4.87
C ASP A 57 -0.87 14.34 -5.64
N ALA A 58 -1.66 15.32 -6.09
CA ALA A 58 -2.93 15.06 -6.75
C ALA A 58 -2.78 14.29 -8.08
N ALA A 59 -1.73 14.54 -8.84
CA ALA A 59 -1.51 13.90 -10.13
C ALA A 59 -1.14 12.42 -9.96
N THR A 60 -0.25 12.12 -9.01
CA THR A 60 0.18 10.78 -8.67
C THR A 60 -0.96 9.99 -8.03
N ALA A 61 -1.72 10.59 -7.11
CA ALA A 61 -2.90 9.97 -6.51
C ALA A 61 -3.95 9.61 -7.57
N ALA A 62 -4.21 10.50 -8.54
CA ALA A 62 -5.15 10.22 -9.63
C ALA A 62 -4.69 9.04 -10.50
N ARG A 63 -3.39 8.98 -10.86
CA ARG A 63 -2.84 7.85 -11.63
C ARG A 63 -2.91 6.52 -10.89
N ILE A 64 -2.61 6.52 -9.59
CA ILE A 64 -2.72 5.32 -8.75
C ILE A 64 -4.18 4.86 -8.69
N LYS A 65 -5.10 5.78 -8.46
CA LYS A 65 -6.54 5.49 -8.40
C LYS A 65 -7.04 4.89 -9.72
N GLU A 66 -6.71 5.52 -10.84
CA GLU A 66 -7.07 5.02 -12.17
C GLU A 66 -6.54 3.59 -12.40
N ALA A 67 -5.29 3.33 -12.02
CA ALA A 67 -4.68 2.01 -12.16
C ALA A 67 -5.26 0.96 -11.19
N ALA A 68 -5.79 1.37 -10.04
CA ALA A 68 -6.44 0.49 -9.06
C ALA A 68 -7.89 0.17 -9.44
N GLY A 69 -8.59 1.07 -10.13
CA GLY A 69 -10.01 0.90 -10.44
C GLY A 69 -10.85 0.83 -9.16
N GLU A 70 -11.63 -0.25 -9.02
CA GLU A 70 -12.51 -0.51 -7.87
C GLU A 70 -11.83 -1.35 -6.76
N ASP A 71 -10.55 -1.67 -6.91
CA ASP A 71 -9.81 -2.45 -5.92
C ASP A 71 -9.39 -1.58 -4.71
N MET A 72 -9.13 -2.23 -3.58
CA MET A 72 -8.47 -1.57 -2.45
C MET A 72 -7.01 -1.30 -2.80
N ILE A 73 -6.52 -0.11 -2.45
CA ILE A 73 -5.12 0.26 -2.62
C ILE A 73 -4.37 -0.10 -1.34
N VAL A 74 -3.22 -0.77 -1.48
CA VAL A 74 -2.32 -1.11 -0.38
C VAL A 74 -1.02 -0.34 -0.57
N LEU A 75 -0.65 0.46 0.42
CA LEU A 75 0.62 1.18 0.47
C LEU A 75 1.57 0.44 1.42
N ILE A 76 2.73 0.07 0.91
CA ILE A 76 3.83 -0.49 1.69
C ILE A 76 4.84 0.63 1.91
N LEU A 77 4.81 1.20 3.11
CA LEU A 77 5.66 2.31 3.52
C LEU A 77 7.04 1.79 3.94
N PRO A 78 8.13 2.55 3.74
CA PRO A 78 9.42 2.22 4.33
C PRO A 78 9.31 1.93 5.83
N GLY A 79 9.97 0.86 6.26
CA GLY A 79 9.91 0.38 7.65
C GLY A 79 9.11 -0.90 7.85
N THR A 80 8.35 -1.37 6.84
CA THR A 80 7.58 -2.64 6.91
C THR A 80 8.43 -3.90 7.14
N LEU A 81 9.76 -3.79 7.09
CA LEU A 81 10.75 -4.89 7.04
C LEU A 81 10.63 -5.81 5.81
N VAL A 82 9.64 -5.59 4.94
CA VAL A 82 9.32 -6.48 3.79
C VAL A 82 9.10 -5.71 2.48
N THR A 83 9.61 -4.49 2.35
CA THR A 83 9.51 -3.70 1.11
C THR A 83 10.03 -4.51 -0.09
N GLY A 84 9.24 -4.57 -1.17
CA GLY A 84 9.56 -5.38 -2.34
C GLY A 84 9.35 -6.90 -2.20
N ALA A 85 8.93 -7.42 -1.04
CA ALA A 85 8.72 -8.85 -0.83
C ALA A 85 7.31 -9.34 -1.21
N PHE A 86 6.34 -8.42 -1.28
CA PHE A 86 4.99 -8.76 -1.78
C PHE A 86 5.02 -8.83 -3.31
N ALA A 87 5.06 -10.06 -3.83
CA ALA A 87 4.87 -10.33 -5.25
C ALA A 87 3.39 -10.16 -5.64
N SER A 88 3.14 -9.84 -6.91
CA SER A 88 1.78 -9.91 -7.45
C SER A 88 1.30 -11.36 -7.45
N ASP A 89 0.05 -11.59 -7.06
CA ASP A 89 -0.62 -12.89 -7.13
C ASP A 89 -2.06 -12.73 -7.66
N MET A 90 -2.92 -13.74 -7.44
CA MET A 90 -4.32 -13.72 -7.90
C MET A 90 -5.20 -12.67 -7.19
N ARG A 91 -4.83 -12.22 -5.99
CA ARG A 91 -5.60 -11.30 -5.15
C ARG A 91 -4.96 -9.93 -5.00
N LEU A 92 -3.65 -9.83 -5.24
CA LEU A 92 -2.89 -8.60 -5.07
C LEU A 92 -2.04 -8.33 -6.32
N ARG A 93 -2.21 -7.16 -6.94
CA ARG A 93 -1.46 -6.74 -8.12
C ARG A 93 -0.60 -5.54 -7.80
N ARG A 94 0.67 -5.58 -8.20
CA ARG A 94 1.54 -4.40 -8.10
C ARG A 94 1.12 -3.33 -9.12
N ILE A 95 0.90 -2.11 -8.62
CA ILE A 95 0.70 -0.91 -9.45
C ILE A 95 2.07 -0.29 -9.79
N GLY A 96 2.96 -0.19 -8.81
CA GLY A 96 4.29 0.35 -9.00
C GLY A 96 4.94 0.83 -7.70
N SER A 97 6.01 1.61 -7.83
CA SER A 97 6.61 2.34 -6.72
C SER A 97 6.61 3.83 -7.03
N PHE A 98 6.22 4.66 -6.06
CA PHE A 98 6.09 6.10 -6.24
C PHE A 98 6.81 6.84 -5.13
N VAL A 99 7.32 8.03 -5.43
CA VAL A 99 7.84 8.94 -4.40
C VAL A 99 6.64 9.61 -3.74
N GLY A 100 6.45 9.35 -2.46
CA GLY A 100 5.44 9.97 -1.61
C GLY A 100 6.05 10.71 -0.43
N ARG A 101 5.19 11.27 0.41
CA ARG A 101 5.56 12.01 1.62
C ARG A 101 5.05 11.26 2.84
N MET A 102 5.92 11.10 3.83
CA MET A 102 5.56 10.55 5.14
C MET A 102 5.81 11.59 6.22
N ILE A 103 4.98 11.57 7.26
CA ILE A 103 5.21 12.35 8.47
C ILE A 103 6.04 11.46 9.40
N ARG A 104 7.24 11.91 9.75
CA ARG A 104 8.02 11.29 10.83
C ARG A 104 7.52 11.84 12.15
N ALA A 105 6.96 10.96 13.00
CA ALA A 105 6.65 11.26 14.40
C ALA A 105 7.95 11.39 15.21
#